data_AF-A0A7W1BL28-F1
#
_entry.id   AF-A0A7W1BL28-F1
#
_cell.length_a   1.000
_cell.length_b   1.000
_cell.length_c   1.000
_cell.angle_alpha   90.00
_cell.angle_beta   90.00
_cell.angle_gamma   90.00
#
_symmetry.space_group_name_H-M   'P 1'
#
loop_
_entity.id
_entity.type
_entity.pdbx_description
1 polymer ?
#
loop_
_entity_poly.entity_id
_entity_poly.type
_entity_poly.pdbx_seq_one_letter_code
_entity_poly.pdbx_strand_id
1 'polypeptide(L)'
;MTVTVAEAWVEEPLRRFVDDARVVFALLVHPSGQVMGQHGFTRAVDVMSACALAAAINASAGALGRELEARPFQELYHAGIERQIFLAEAATVNGSCVLITAFGRETSLGLVRLYFQEFRQALAAAAPSAAKASPVLAADFERELDRSMAV
;
A
#
# COMPACT_ATOMS: atom_id res chain seq x y z
N MET A 1 10.64 3.71 17.37
CA MET A 1 9.64 2.75 16.85
C MET A 1 10.31 1.94 15.77
N THR A 2 9.96 0.65 15.62
CA THR A 2 10.62 -0.26 14.67
C THR A 2 9.88 -0.26 13.34
N VAL A 3 10.64 -0.27 12.25
CA VAL A 3 10.14 -0.50 10.89
C VAL A 3 10.32 -1.97 10.56
N THR A 4 9.36 -2.56 9.87
CA THR A 4 9.47 -3.91 9.33
C THR A 4 8.99 -3.86 7.89
N VAL A 5 9.84 -4.25 6.96
CA VAL A 5 9.51 -4.29 5.53
C VAL A 5 9.70 -5.67 4.96
N ALA A 6 8.80 -6.06 4.06
CA ALA A 6 9.02 -7.18 3.16
C ALA A 6 9.93 -6.77 1.99
N GLU A 7 9.92 -5.48 1.63
CA GLU A 7 10.67 -4.93 0.52
C GLU A 7 11.54 -3.74 0.97
N ALA A 8 12.86 -3.86 0.88
CA ALA A 8 13.81 -2.88 1.43
C ALA A 8 13.62 -1.44 0.91
N TRP A 9 13.17 -1.28 -0.34
CA TRP A 9 12.96 0.04 -0.96
C TRP A 9 11.76 0.81 -0.36
N VAL A 10 10.91 0.15 0.44
CA VAL A 10 9.77 0.76 1.13
C VAL A 10 10.18 1.40 2.45
N GLU A 11 11.27 0.96 3.06
CA GLU A 11 11.64 1.31 4.44
C GLU A 11 11.80 2.82 4.64
N GLU A 12 12.62 3.45 3.81
CA GLU A 12 12.94 4.87 3.95
C GLU A 12 11.72 5.78 3.67
N PRO A 13 10.98 5.61 2.55
CA PRO A 13 9.74 6.37 2.34
C PRO A 13 8.75 6.22 3.50
N LEU A 14 8.54 4.99 4.00
CA LEU A 14 7.57 4.71 5.06
C LEU A 14 8.00 5.32 6.39
N ARG A 15 9.28 5.20 6.75
CA ARG A 15 9.84 5.80 7.96
C ARG A 15 9.70 7.32 7.94
N ARG A 16 10.11 7.95 6.83
CA ARG A 16 9.99 9.41 6.66
C ARG A 16 8.55 9.88 6.75
N PHE A 17 7.62 9.18 6.11
CA PHE A 17 6.19 9.49 6.24
C PHE A 17 5.73 9.47 7.69
N VAL A 18 6.12 8.46 8.47
CA VAL A 18 5.70 8.38 9.88
C VAL A 18 6.25 9.52 10.72
N ASP A 19 7.54 9.80 10.57
CA ASP A 19 8.24 10.83 11.33
C ASP A 19 7.70 12.23 10.99
N ASP A 20 7.60 12.55 9.69
CA ASP A 20 7.21 13.87 9.20
C ASP A 20 5.71 14.14 9.44
N ALA A 21 4.85 13.16 9.13
CA ALA A 21 3.41 13.29 9.32
C ALA A 21 2.96 13.10 10.78
N ARG A 22 3.87 12.68 11.68
CA ARG A 22 3.58 12.42 13.11
C ARG A 22 2.36 11.51 13.30
N VAL A 23 2.31 10.42 12.54
CA VAL A 23 1.23 9.44 12.64
C VAL A 23 1.58 8.36 13.66
N VAL A 24 0.57 7.66 14.16
CA VAL A 24 0.73 6.59 15.15
C VAL A 24 1.35 5.35 14.51
N PHE A 25 0.89 5.02 13.31
CA PHE A 25 1.41 3.92 12.52
C PHE A 25 1.22 4.18 11.04
N ALA A 26 1.96 3.44 10.21
CA ALA A 26 1.70 3.32 8.79
C ALA A 26 1.84 1.86 8.35
N LEU A 27 0.93 1.42 7.49
CA LEU A 27 0.95 0.13 6.81
C LEU A 27 0.86 0.36 5.31
N LEU A 28 1.79 -0.21 4.54
CA LEU A 28 1.72 -0.23 3.08
C LEU A 28 1.35 -1.65 2.63
N VAL A 29 0.27 -1.75 1.87
CA VAL A 29 -0.33 -3.03 1.48
C VAL A 29 -0.53 -3.07 -0.04
N HIS A 30 -0.11 -4.16 -0.66
CA HIS A 30 -0.42 -4.43 -2.07
C HIS A 30 -1.91 -4.81 -2.20
N PRO A 31 -2.59 -4.53 -3.34
CA PRO A 31 -4.00 -4.89 -3.56
C PRO A 31 -4.33 -6.38 -3.38
N SER A 32 -3.33 -7.27 -3.44
CA SER A 32 -3.49 -8.69 -3.09
C SER A 32 -3.66 -8.98 -1.59
N GLY A 33 -3.51 -7.95 -0.73
CA GLY A 33 -3.51 -8.08 0.73
C GLY A 33 -2.14 -8.31 1.35
N GLN A 34 -1.08 -8.38 0.55
CA GLN A 34 0.29 -8.56 1.03
C GLN A 34 0.82 -7.28 1.69
N VAL A 35 1.40 -7.41 2.89
CA VAL A 35 2.07 -6.31 3.59
C VAL A 35 3.46 -6.08 2.98
N MET A 36 3.69 -4.88 2.47
CA MET A 36 4.99 -4.47 1.94
C MET A 36 5.85 -3.82 3.02
N GLY A 37 5.23 -3.08 3.93
CA GLY A 37 5.92 -2.45 5.05
C GLY A 37 4.99 -1.99 6.16
N GLN A 38 5.52 -1.96 7.38
CA GLN A 38 4.85 -1.46 8.56
C GLN A 38 5.80 -0.64 9.44
N HIS A 39 5.26 0.40 10.07
CA HIS A 39 5.94 1.18 11.08
C HIS A 39 4.95 1.52 12.21
N GLY A 40 5.35 1.31 13.47
CA GLY A 40 4.56 1.70 14.64
C GLY A 40 3.49 0.70 15.10
N PHE A 41 3.32 -0.42 14.40
CA PHE A 41 2.47 -1.53 14.84
C PHE A 41 3.19 -2.41 15.87
N THR A 42 2.46 -2.92 16.85
CA THR A 42 3.03 -3.65 18.00
C THR A 42 2.92 -5.17 17.91
N ARG A 43 2.03 -5.71 17.06
CA ARG A 43 1.79 -7.17 16.93
C ARG A 43 1.39 -7.56 15.50
N ALA A 44 1.89 -8.71 15.03
CA ALA A 44 1.64 -9.20 13.67
C ALA A 44 0.18 -9.62 13.40
N VAL A 45 -0.50 -10.24 14.39
CA VAL A 45 -1.91 -10.65 14.22
C VAL A 45 -2.81 -9.43 13.99
N ASP A 46 -2.56 -8.33 14.69
CA ASP A 46 -3.32 -7.08 14.55
C ASP A 46 -3.08 -6.42 13.17
N VAL A 47 -1.89 -6.61 12.59
CA VAL A 47 -1.54 -6.11 11.25
C VAL A 47 -2.34 -6.85 10.19
N MET A 48 -2.40 -8.18 10.26
CA MET A 48 -3.17 -8.99 9.31
C MET A 48 -4.66 -8.61 9.31
N SER A 49 -5.23 -8.43 10.50
CA SER A 49 -6.61 -7.94 10.63
C SER A 49 -6.79 -6.54 10.03
N ALA A 50 -5.87 -5.61 10.31
CA ALA A 50 -5.92 -4.26 9.73
C ALA A 50 -5.82 -4.27 8.20
N CYS A 51 -4.96 -5.12 7.63
CA CYS A 51 -4.80 -5.27 6.18
C CYS A 51 -6.06 -5.83 5.52
N ALA A 52 -6.68 -6.86 6.11
CA ALA A 52 -7.92 -7.43 5.59
C ALA A 52 -9.06 -6.40 5.59
N LEU A 53 -9.23 -5.65 6.68
CA LEU A 53 -10.24 -4.61 6.79
C LEU A 53 -9.99 -3.46 5.80
N ALA A 54 -8.74 -3.02 5.67
CA ALA A 54 -8.38 -1.97 4.73
C ALA A 54 -8.55 -2.38 3.27
N ALA A 55 -8.21 -3.62 2.91
CA ALA A 55 -8.44 -4.16 1.58
C ALA A 55 -9.95 -4.17 1.25
N ALA A 56 -10.79 -4.58 2.21
CA ALA A 56 -12.24 -4.53 2.06
C ALA A 56 -12.75 -3.08 1.88
N ILE A 57 -12.31 -2.14 2.72
CA ILE A 57 -12.65 -0.71 2.62
C ILE A 57 -12.26 -0.15 1.24
N ASN A 58 -11.03 -0.41 0.79
CA ASN A 58 -10.53 0.10 -0.49
C ASN A 58 -11.29 -0.51 -1.67
N ALA A 59 -11.59 -1.81 -1.65
CA ALA A 59 -12.36 -2.48 -2.69
C ALA A 59 -13.80 -1.94 -2.78
N SER A 60 -14.49 -1.83 -1.65
CA SER A 60 -15.86 -1.30 -1.58
C SER A 60 -15.92 0.18 -2.00
N ALA A 61 -15.00 1.01 -1.51
CA ALA A 61 -14.93 2.41 -1.89
C ALA A 61 -14.60 2.59 -3.38
N GLY A 62 -13.72 1.75 -3.94
CA GLY A 62 -13.41 1.74 -5.36
C GLY A 62 -14.61 1.36 -6.23
N ALA A 63 -15.45 0.42 -5.79
CA ALA A 63 -16.70 0.08 -6.45
C ALA A 63 -17.70 1.24 -6.38
N LEU A 64 -17.88 1.83 -5.21
CA LEU A 64 -18.79 2.97 -5.00
C LEU A 64 -18.38 4.20 -5.82
N GLY A 65 -17.09 4.53 -5.87
CA GLY A 65 -16.60 5.62 -6.70
C GLY A 65 -16.88 5.38 -8.19
N ARG A 66 -16.73 4.14 -8.67
CA ARG A 66 -17.07 3.80 -10.06
C ARG A 66 -18.55 4.00 -10.35
N GLU A 67 -19.42 3.71 -9.40
CA GLU A 67 -20.86 3.93 -9.53
C GLU A 67 -21.22 5.42 -9.53
N LEU A 68 -20.60 6.23 -8.67
CA LEU A 68 -20.96 7.64 -8.46
C LEU A 68 -20.22 8.61 -9.40
N GLU A 69 -18.97 8.33 -9.74
CA GLU A 69 -18.06 9.24 -10.47
C GLU A 69 -17.41 8.61 -11.71
N ALA A 70 -17.81 7.38 -12.10
CA ALA A 70 -17.17 6.61 -13.18
C ALA A 70 -15.66 6.36 -12.96
N ARG A 71 -15.16 6.51 -11.73
CA ARG A 71 -13.76 6.34 -11.34
C ARG A 71 -13.64 5.99 -9.85
N PRO A 72 -12.66 5.20 -9.41
CA PRO A 72 -12.53 4.85 -7.99
C PRO A 72 -12.15 6.06 -7.13
N PHE A 73 -12.59 6.06 -5.87
CA PHE A 73 -12.05 6.97 -4.85
C PHE A 73 -10.59 6.62 -4.58
N GLN A 74 -9.72 7.64 -4.52
CA GLN A 74 -8.27 7.46 -4.35
C GLN A 74 -7.79 7.73 -2.92
N GLU A 75 -8.61 8.41 -2.12
CA GLU A 75 -8.32 8.78 -0.76
C GLU A 75 -9.58 8.65 0.09
N LEU A 76 -9.45 8.05 1.26
CA LEU A 76 -10.52 7.80 2.21
C LEU A 76 -10.11 8.31 3.57
N TYR A 77 -11.08 8.87 4.27
CA TYR A 77 -10.87 9.49 5.56
C TYR A 77 -12.00 9.10 6.51
N HIS A 78 -11.64 8.57 7.67
CA HIS A 78 -12.58 8.19 8.72
C HIS A 78 -12.27 9.00 9.99
N ALA A 79 -13.20 9.87 10.36
CA ALA A 79 -13.12 10.65 11.58
C ALA A 79 -13.58 9.82 12.79
N GLY A 80 -12.67 9.52 13.70
CA GLY A 80 -12.99 9.03 15.04
C GLY A 80 -12.83 10.11 16.11
N ILE A 81 -13.13 9.76 17.36
CA ILE A 81 -13.10 10.68 18.51
C ILE A 81 -11.67 11.01 18.94
N GLU A 82 -10.84 9.97 19.12
CA GLU A 82 -9.45 10.10 19.57
C GLU A 82 -8.43 9.83 18.46
N ARG A 83 -8.80 8.93 17.54
CA ARG A 83 -7.97 8.55 16.40
C ARG A 83 -8.75 8.74 15.12
N GLN A 84 -8.00 9.17 14.13
CA GLN A 84 -8.44 9.40 12.78
C GLN A 84 -7.76 8.35 11.88
N ILE A 85 -8.42 7.89 10.82
CA ILE A 85 -7.82 6.96 9.85
C ILE A 85 -7.79 7.62 8.47
N PHE A 86 -6.64 7.53 7.81
CA PHE A 86 -6.46 7.90 6.40
C PHE A 86 -6.01 6.67 5.62
N LEU A 87 -6.69 6.41 4.51
CA LEU A 87 -6.31 5.40 3.54
C LEU A 87 -6.16 6.07 2.19
N ALA A 88 -5.10 5.74 1.46
CA ALA A 88 -4.93 6.31 0.14
C ALA A 88 -4.10 5.43 -0.77
N GLU A 89 -4.41 5.52 -2.06
CA GLU A 89 -3.74 4.80 -3.11
C GLU A 89 -2.40 5.47 -3.46
N ALA A 90 -1.33 4.70 -3.54
CA ALA A 90 0.00 5.11 -3.96
C ALA A 90 0.44 4.24 -5.14
N ALA A 91 0.65 4.86 -6.31
CA ALA A 91 1.07 4.14 -7.51
C ALA A 91 2.59 3.99 -7.57
N THR A 92 3.05 2.83 -8.04
CA THR A 92 4.45 2.53 -8.36
C THR A 92 4.55 1.98 -9.78
N VAL A 93 5.78 1.79 -10.26
CA VAL A 93 6.02 1.13 -11.56
C VAL A 93 5.52 -0.31 -11.62
N ASN A 94 5.34 -0.97 -10.46
CA ASN A 94 4.90 -2.36 -10.35
C ASN A 94 3.40 -2.49 -10.06
N GLY A 95 2.67 -1.37 -10.10
CA GLY A 95 1.24 -1.32 -9.79
C GLY A 95 0.93 -0.46 -8.57
N SER A 96 -0.33 -0.56 -8.16
CA SER A 96 -0.88 0.26 -7.08
C SER A 96 -0.63 -0.38 -5.71
N CYS A 97 -0.54 0.44 -4.67
CA CYS A 97 -0.47 0.06 -3.27
C CYS A 97 -1.43 0.94 -2.47
N VAL A 98 -1.84 0.49 -1.29
CA VAL A 98 -2.68 1.25 -0.37
C VAL A 98 -1.90 1.51 0.91
N LEU A 99 -1.76 2.79 1.25
CA LEU A 99 -1.28 3.22 2.55
C LEU A 99 -2.46 3.28 3.52
N ILE A 100 -2.26 2.78 4.73
CA ILE A 100 -3.21 2.88 5.84
C ILE A 100 -2.46 3.51 7.02
N THR A 101 -3.01 4.58 7.58
CA THR A 101 -2.41 5.25 8.72
C THR A 101 -3.47 5.75 9.69
N ALA A 102 -3.10 5.82 10.97
CA ALA A 102 -3.90 6.48 11.99
C ALA A 102 -3.12 7.60 12.67
N PHE A 103 -3.83 8.66 13.04
CA PHE A 103 -3.24 9.82 13.69
C PHE A 103 -4.17 10.36 14.79
N GLY A 104 -3.59 10.99 15.82
CA GLY A 104 -4.34 11.66 16.88
C GLY A 104 -4.49 13.16 16.66
N ARG A 105 -4.88 13.86 17.73
CA ARG A 105 -5.14 15.30 17.74
C ARG A 105 -3.88 16.15 17.50
N GLU A 106 -2.71 15.57 17.70
CA GLU A 106 -1.40 16.15 17.44
C GLU A 106 -1.11 16.40 15.94
N THR A 107 -1.90 15.80 15.07
CA THR A 107 -1.71 15.80 13.61
C THR A 107 -3.03 16.15 12.92
N SER A 108 -2.96 16.89 11.81
CA SER A 108 -4.14 17.23 11.01
C SER A 108 -4.22 16.42 9.72
N LEU A 109 -5.43 16.25 9.17
CA LEU A 109 -5.62 15.64 7.86
C LEU A 109 -4.82 16.36 6.76
N GLY A 110 -4.70 17.69 6.84
CA GLY A 110 -3.91 18.47 5.89
C GLY A 110 -2.42 18.10 5.93
N LEU A 111 -1.86 17.91 7.13
CA LEU A 111 -0.48 17.50 7.31
C LEU A 111 -0.22 16.08 6.77
N VAL A 112 -1.16 15.15 7.08
CA VAL A 112 -1.10 13.78 6.55
C VAL A 112 -1.15 13.76 5.03
N ARG A 113 -2.04 14.56 4.43
CA ARG A 113 -2.15 14.67 2.96
C ARG A 113 -0.86 15.24 2.34
N LEU A 114 -0.28 16.27 2.94
CA LEU A 114 0.98 16.86 2.45
C LEU A 114 2.09 15.81 2.38
N TYR A 115 2.38 15.17 3.51
CA TYR A 115 3.45 14.18 3.58
C TYR A 115 3.10 12.88 2.86
N PHE A 116 1.83 12.58 2.66
CA PHE A 116 1.42 11.48 1.79
C PHE A 116 1.80 11.73 0.33
N GLN A 117 1.71 12.98 -0.16
CA GLN A 117 2.16 13.30 -1.51
C GLN A 117 3.68 13.17 -1.65
N GLU A 118 4.45 13.61 -0.64
CA GLU A 118 5.91 13.38 -0.59
C GLU A 118 6.24 11.89 -0.56
N PHE A 119 5.54 11.14 0.29
CA PHE A 119 5.65 9.68 0.38
C PHE A 119 5.40 9.01 -0.97
N ARG A 120 4.33 9.39 -1.68
CA ARG A 120 4.00 8.83 -3.00
C ARG A 120 5.14 9.04 -4.00
N GLN A 121 5.74 10.23 -4.01
CA GLN A 121 6.86 10.53 -4.90
C GLN A 121 8.11 9.71 -4.54
N ALA A 122 8.44 9.64 -3.24
CA ALA A 122 9.57 8.87 -2.75
C ALA A 122 9.39 7.36 -3.02
N LEU A 123 8.18 6.84 -2.79
CA LEU A 123 7.83 5.45 -3.02
C LEU A 123 7.94 5.10 -4.51
N ALA A 124 7.39 5.92 -5.40
CA ALA A 124 7.47 5.72 -6.84
C ALA A 124 8.92 5.77 -7.36
N ALA A 125 9.76 6.64 -6.80
CA ALA A 125 11.17 6.74 -7.16
C ALA A 125 12.02 5.57 -6.64
N ALA A 126 11.67 5.01 -5.48
CA ALA A 126 12.37 3.89 -4.87
C ALA A 126 11.97 2.53 -5.47
N ALA A 127 10.76 2.42 -6.03
CA ALA A 127 10.24 1.17 -6.56
C ALA A 127 11.12 0.63 -7.70
N PRO A 128 11.66 -0.60 -7.57
CA PRO A 128 12.47 -1.19 -8.62
C PRO A 128 11.60 -1.47 -9.84
N SER A 129 12.11 -1.20 -11.04
CA SER A 129 11.47 -1.67 -12.26
C SER A 129 11.47 -3.20 -12.22
N ALA A 130 10.29 -3.84 -12.15
CA ALA A 130 10.21 -5.28 -12.32
C ALA A 130 10.93 -5.62 -13.63
N ALA A 131 12.02 -6.37 -13.55
CA ALA A 131 12.66 -6.91 -14.74
C ALA A 131 11.54 -7.64 -15.49
N LYS A 132 11.11 -7.09 -16.64
CA LYS A 132 10.12 -7.74 -17.50
C LYS A 132 10.60 -9.19 -17.63
N ALA A 133 9.79 -10.14 -17.18
CA ALA A 133 10.00 -11.53 -17.56
C ALA A 133 10.17 -11.49 -19.08
N SER A 134 11.38 -11.76 -19.56
CA SER A 134 11.66 -11.67 -20.98
C SER A 134 10.65 -12.57 -21.68
N PRO A 135 10.00 -12.15 -22.78
CA PRO A 135 9.03 -12.99 -23.49
C PRO A 135 9.61 -14.37 -23.87
N VAL A 136 10.94 -14.49 -23.91
CA VAL A 136 11.69 -15.73 -24.06
C VAL A 136 11.41 -16.73 -22.92
N LEU A 137 11.38 -16.29 -21.65
CA LEU A 137 11.15 -17.16 -20.48
C LEU A 137 9.71 -17.69 -20.44
N ALA A 138 8.72 -16.87 -20.79
CA ALA A 138 7.33 -17.31 -20.89
C ALA A 138 7.14 -18.33 -22.03
N ALA A 139 7.75 -18.09 -23.18
CA ALA A 139 7.72 -18.99 -24.33
C ALA A 139 8.51 -20.29 -24.10
N ASP A 140 9.56 -20.27 -23.27
CA ASP A 140 10.28 -21.48 -22.84
C ASP A 140 9.43 -22.30 -21.86
N PHE A 141 8.76 -21.64 -20.90
CA PHE A 141 7.90 -22.29 -19.92
C PHE A 141 6.68 -22.96 -20.56
N GLU A 142 6.00 -22.27 -21.50
CA GLU A 142 4.89 -22.86 -22.27
C GLU A 142 5.35 -24.07 -23.08
N ARG A 143 6.51 -23.99 -23.74
CA ARG A 143 7.09 -25.13 -24.50
C ARG A 143 7.44 -26.32 -23.61
N GLU A 144 7.88 -26.08 -22.39
CA GLU A 144 8.22 -27.13 -21.43
C GLU A 144 6.96 -27.79 -20.84
N LEU A 145 5.92 -27.00 -20.59
CA LEU A 145 4.61 -27.47 -20.13
C LEU A 145 3.94 -28.35 -21.19
N ASP A 146 3.90 -27.92 -22.45
CA ASP A 146 3.34 -28.68 -23.57
C ASP A 146 4.07 -30.02 -23.79
N ARG A 147 5.39 -30.04 -23.61
CA ARG A 147 6.18 -31.28 -23.68
C ARG A 147 5.85 -32.26 -22.56
N SER A 148 5.56 -31.76 -21.36
CA SER A 148 5.25 -32.59 -20.20
C SER A 148 3.86 -33.23 -20.25
N MET A 149 2.91 -32.61 -20.96
CA MET A 149 1.54 -33.10 -21.12
C MET A 149 1.32 -33.97 -22.36
N ALA A 150 2.35 -34.15 -23.20
CA ALA A 150 2.28 -34.96 -24.42
C ALA A 150 2.59 -36.46 -24.20
N VAL A 151 2.49 -36.96 -22.96
CA VAL A 151 2.68 -38.37 -22.57
C VAL A 151 1.35 -39.03 -22.24
#